data_AF-A0A3A4SPP6-F1
#
_entry.id   AF-A0A3A4SPP6-F1
#
_cell.length_a   1.000
_cell.length_b   1.000
_cell.length_c   1.000
_cell.angle_alpha   90.00
_cell.angle_beta   90.00
_cell.angle_gamma   90.00
#
_symmetry.space_group_name_H-M   'P 1'
#
loop_
_entity.id
_entity.type
_entity.pdbx_description
1 polymer ?
#
loop_
_entity_poly.entity_id
_entity_poly.type
_entity_poly.pdbx_seq_one_letter_code
_entity_poly.pdbx_strand_id
1 'polypeptide(L)'
;MKDTLATAKHFVERLPGLAKDFFHYSIIGYFFETKSFQDAFIYTKYWAFIWGNIFKLVIRLFFKKGPVAVVRFFMQYPWILRFLTATKLLRRLTKGRKGAYLESTALVIHAIAVLLVEKLEEVIYQPERLLINEDLVPPEIAMAMGLNVWLVEGMGILLPFLNSEACLGFIDEAENAGMNPDSCSFVKSAVGMVIKNQQPKGCAMVSSNMPCDAGMASYSYIEKQFDIPTYRVDVPYNFHNERAEKLFVEDLKGMIAFLEKHTPGRMDWEKLRDICEKRNYMMELELELWDMMRVSPAPLASEAIWLSHLFLFHWFPGNKFSIRLYERLVELAKKNLAAKIPAVENEKYRAVLWNPPFPQFPDIFNLVERAHGITLIMDSMSYNHHDLIDTSTPESMLGGLAKIIMDGPMVRHTRGPAENYLDDIFRCYKQFDLDMVWIANHVGCKGGQAMNGILREKCREMKIPLLVLDYDLLDPRIVSHEGMMKQVDDFMETVMKPRQPLPAL
;
A
#
# COMPACT_ATOMS: atom_id res chain seq x y z
N MET A 1 -17.44 21.04 32.48
CA MET A 1 -16.54 20.89 33.64
C MET A 1 -16.38 19.43 34.10
N LYS A 2 -17.46 18.64 34.18
CA LYS A 2 -17.36 17.20 34.50
C LYS A 2 -16.66 16.37 33.40
N ASP A 3 -16.93 16.66 32.11
CA ASP A 3 -16.24 15.99 30.99
C ASP A 3 -14.76 16.33 30.91
N THR A 4 -14.37 17.58 31.15
CA THR A 4 -12.95 17.98 31.13
C THR A 4 -12.13 17.33 32.25
N LEU A 5 -12.73 17.10 33.43
CA LEU A 5 -12.10 16.38 34.54
C LEU A 5 -12.01 14.87 34.28
N ALA A 6 -13.02 14.26 33.64
CA ALA A 6 -12.99 12.85 33.24
C ALA A 6 -11.93 12.59 32.17
N THR A 7 -11.81 13.47 31.17
CA THR A 7 -10.78 13.40 30.13
C THR A 7 -9.37 13.60 30.69
N ALA A 8 -9.20 14.53 31.65
CA ALA A 8 -7.91 14.75 32.32
C ALA A 8 -7.50 13.54 33.18
N LYS A 9 -8.43 12.94 33.92
CA LYS A 9 -8.16 11.74 34.73
C LYS A 9 -7.78 10.54 33.87
N HIS A 10 -8.51 10.30 32.78
CA HIS A 10 -8.22 9.24 31.82
C HIS A 10 -6.86 9.45 31.10
N PHE A 11 -6.49 10.71 30.81
CA PHE A 11 -5.16 11.03 30.28
C PHE A 11 -4.05 10.74 31.29
N VAL A 12 -4.24 11.09 32.57
CA VAL A 12 -3.27 10.82 33.64
C VAL A 12 -3.09 9.32 33.90
N GLU A 13 -4.16 8.53 33.85
CA GLU A 13 -4.10 7.07 33.97
C GLU A 13 -3.37 6.40 32.81
N ARG A 14 -3.39 7.02 31.61
CA ARG A 14 -2.66 6.55 30.42
C ARG A 14 -1.21 7.02 30.34
N LEU A 15 -0.79 8.02 31.13
CA LEU A 15 0.57 8.59 31.07
C LEU A 15 1.69 7.55 31.22
N PRO A 16 1.64 6.58 32.16
CA PRO A 16 2.69 5.56 32.28
C PRO A 16 2.79 4.65 31.05
N GLY A 17 1.64 4.26 30.47
CA GLY A 17 1.59 3.47 29.24
C GLY A 17 2.12 4.26 28.04
N LEU A 18 1.72 5.53 27.90
CA LEU A 18 2.20 6.43 26.86
C LEU A 18 3.72 6.69 26.96
N ALA A 19 4.27 6.83 28.17
CA ALA A 19 5.70 7.01 28.38
C ALA A 19 6.50 5.75 28.01
N LYS A 20 5.98 4.56 28.39
CA LYS A 20 6.58 3.27 28.03
C LYS A 20 6.55 3.06 26.51
N ASP A 21 5.42 3.34 25.87
CA ASP A 21 5.28 3.26 24.41
C ASP A 21 6.20 4.26 23.71
N PHE A 22 6.27 5.49 24.19
CA PHE A 22 7.16 6.50 23.65
C PHE A 22 8.61 6.03 23.71
N PHE A 23 9.07 5.55 24.87
CA PHE A 23 10.42 5.00 25.01
C PHE A 23 10.64 3.83 24.05
N HIS A 24 9.73 2.86 24.03
CA HIS A 24 9.85 1.65 23.21
C HIS A 24 9.96 1.97 21.71
N TYR A 25 9.16 2.92 21.23
CA TYR A 25 9.13 3.31 19.82
C TYR A 25 10.05 4.48 19.46
N SER A 26 10.87 4.96 20.41
CA SER A 26 11.84 6.02 20.18
C SER A 26 13.17 5.50 19.64
N ILE A 27 14.00 6.42 19.15
CA ILE A 27 15.41 6.13 18.84
C ILE A 27 16.20 5.69 20.08
N ILE A 28 15.84 6.18 21.27
CA ILE A 28 16.48 5.78 22.53
C ILE A 28 16.18 4.30 22.79
N GLY A 29 14.90 3.89 22.72
CA GLY A 29 14.52 2.49 22.85
C GLY A 29 15.19 1.58 21.83
N TYR A 30 15.43 2.08 20.61
CA TYR A 30 16.23 1.35 19.62
C TYR A 30 17.68 1.15 20.06
N PHE A 31 18.35 2.18 20.58
CA PHE A 31 19.74 2.07 21.05
C PHE A 31 19.89 1.13 22.26
N PHE A 32 18.87 0.99 23.10
CA PHE A 32 18.88 0.00 24.20
C PHE A 32 18.75 -1.44 23.71
N GLU A 33 18.08 -1.67 22.57
CA GLU A 33 17.88 -3.01 22.01
C GLU A 33 19.00 -3.44 21.05
N THR A 34 19.55 -2.51 20.27
CA THR A 34 20.59 -2.83 19.29
C THR A 34 21.91 -3.16 19.97
N LYS A 35 22.55 -4.25 19.50
CA LYS A 35 23.88 -4.67 19.95
C LYS A 35 24.96 -4.39 18.90
N SER A 36 24.57 -3.89 17.74
CA SER A 36 25.43 -3.71 16.56
C SER A 36 25.55 -2.23 16.23
N PHE A 37 26.80 -1.74 16.16
CA PHE A 37 27.07 -0.37 15.76
C PHE A 37 26.66 -0.10 14.31
N GLN A 38 26.78 -1.09 13.43
CA GLN A 38 26.37 -0.96 12.03
C GLN A 38 24.85 -0.80 11.91
N ASP A 39 24.08 -1.61 12.63
CA ASP A 39 22.61 -1.52 12.64
C ASP A 39 22.14 -0.21 13.31
N ALA A 40 22.87 0.25 14.33
CA ALA A 40 22.68 1.56 14.95
C ALA A 40 22.87 2.71 13.96
N PHE A 41 23.92 2.65 13.15
CA PHE A 41 24.18 3.63 12.11
C PHE A 41 23.11 3.61 11.01
N ILE A 42 22.75 2.43 10.50
CA ILE A 42 21.70 2.28 9.45
C ILE A 42 20.39 2.89 9.94
N TYR A 43 19.92 2.51 11.11
CA TYR A 43 18.66 3.02 11.66
C TYR A 43 18.71 4.53 11.87
N THR A 44 19.78 5.05 12.48
CA THR A 44 19.94 6.48 12.75
C THR A 44 19.98 7.30 11.46
N LYS A 45 20.63 6.79 10.40
CA LYS A 45 20.66 7.41 9.07
C LYS A 45 19.25 7.65 8.53
N TYR A 46 18.42 6.60 8.45
CA TYR A 46 17.07 6.73 7.91
C TYR A 46 16.12 7.49 8.83
N TRP A 47 16.28 7.33 10.15
CA TRP A 47 15.55 8.14 11.13
C TRP A 47 15.82 9.65 10.93
N ALA A 48 17.10 10.02 10.75
CA ALA A 48 17.50 11.40 10.50
C ALA A 48 17.01 11.90 9.13
N PHE A 49 17.06 11.06 8.09
CA PHE A 49 16.53 11.43 6.77
C PHE A 49 15.01 11.67 6.79
N ILE A 50 14.23 10.83 7.47
CA ILE A 50 12.78 11.03 7.61
C ILE A 50 12.49 12.37 8.29
N TRP A 51 13.13 12.66 9.42
CA TRP A 51 12.99 13.96 10.08
C TRP A 51 13.46 15.12 9.20
N GLY A 52 14.59 14.95 8.51
CA GLY A 52 15.10 15.94 7.56
C GLY A 52 14.10 16.29 6.47
N ASN A 53 13.40 15.31 5.91
CA ASN A 53 12.35 15.53 4.91
C ASN A 53 11.13 16.26 5.49
N ILE A 54 10.68 15.87 6.69
CA ILE A 54 9.57 16.54 7.39
C ILE A 54 9.93 18.00 7.69
N PHE A 55 11.13 18.26 8.25
CA PHE A 55 11.58 19.62 8.54
C PHE A 55 11.75 20.43 7.26
N LYS A 56 12.27 19.85 6.19
CA LYS A 56 12.39 20.49 4.88
C LYS A 56 11.02 20.96 4.37
N LEU A 57 9.97 20.13 4.49
CA LEU A 57 8.61 20.52 4.14
C LEU A 57 8.15 21.73 4.97
N VAL A 58 8.23 21.64 6.30
CA VAL A 58 7.80 22.71 7.22
C VAL A 58 8.54 24.02 6.95
N ILE A 59 9.87 23.95 6.78
CA ILE A 59 10.72 25.11 6.50
C ILE A 59 10.35 25.75 5.16
N ARG A 60 10.20 24.94 4.10
CA ARG A 60 9.81 25.46 2.77
C ARG A 60 8.44 26.11 2.81
N LEU A 61 7.47 25.50 3.49
CA LEU A 61 6.14 26.05 3.67
C LEU A 61 6.20 27.40 4.40
N PHE A 62 6.99 27.47 5.46
CA PHE A 62 7.18 28.69 6.25
C PHE A 62 7.76 29.82 5.39
N PHE A 63 8.83 29.55 4.64
CA PHE A 63 9.48 30.57 3.81
C PHE A 63 8.66 30.99 2.57
N LYS A 64 7.96 30.06 1.91
CA LYS A 64 7.23 30.34 0.67
C LYS A 64 5.84 30.93 0.87
N LYS A 65 5.10 30.50 1.91
CA LYS A 65 3.71 30.94 2.16
C LYS A 65 3.56 31.83 3.38
N GLY A 66 4.59 31.92 4.23
CA GLY A 66 4.56 32.67 5.48
C GLY A 66 3.87 31.92 6.63
N PRO A 67 4.16 32.29 7.89
CA PRO A 67 3.73 31.56 9.09
C PRO A 67 2.22 31.38 9.20
N VAL A 68 1.44 32.41 8.87
CA VAL A 68 -0.03 32.40 9.00
C VAL A 68 -0.67 31.39 8.05
N ALA A 69 -0.18 31.31 6.81
CA ALA A 69 -0.68 30.35 5.83
C ALA A 69 -0.35 28.91 6.22
N VAL A 70 0.83 28.68 6.79
CA VAL A 70 1.23 27.36 7.31
C VAL A 70 0.31 26.90 8.43
N VAL A 71 0.02 27.78 9.40
CA VAL A 71 -0.90 27.46 10.50
C VAL A 71 -2.30 27.15 9.94
N ARG A 72 -2.82 27.95 9.00
CA ARG A 72 -4.11 27.67 8.35
C ARG A 72 -4.11 26.33 7.63
N PHE A 73 -3.03 25.99 6.93
CA PHE A 73 -2.91 24.72 6.21
C PHE A 73 -2.96 23.51 7.16
N PHE A 74 -2.22 23.54 8.27
CA PHE A 74 -2.28 22.47 9.27
C PHE A 74 -3.62 22.41 10.02
N MET A 75 -4.32 23.55 10.18
CA MET A 75 -5.68 23.55 10.73
C MET A 75 -6.70 22.99 9.74
N GLN A 76 -6.50 23.20 8.44
CA GLN A 76 -7.36 22.64 7.38
C GLN A 76 -7.16 21.12 7.25
N TYR A 77 -5.90 20.67 7.30
CA TYR A 77 -5.52 19.26 7.14
C TYR A 77 -4.75 18.73 8.36
N PRO A 78 -5.39 18.61 9.53
CA PRO A 78 -4.76 18.13 10.76
C PRO A 78 -4.14 16.73 10.65
N TRP A 79 -4.62 15.89 9.73
CA TRP A 79 -4.06 14.56 9.49
C TRP A 79 -2.59 14.61 9.05
N ILE A 80 -2.12 15.71 8.45
CA ILE A 80 -0.71 15.88 8.06
C ILE A 80 0.22 15.83 9.28
N LEU A 81 -0.25 16.27 10.46
CA LEU A 81 0.52 16.19 11.69
C LEU A 81 0.79 14.73 12.12
N ARG A 82 0.03 13.76 11.62
CA ARG A 82 0.31 12.34 11.85
C ARG A 82 1.63 11.91 11.20
N PHE A 83 2.15 12.61 10.20
CA PHE A 83 3.48 12.29 9.64
C PHE A 83 4.63 12.48 10.63
N LEU A 84 4.42 13.25 11.72
CA LEU A 84 5.39 13.34 12.81
C LEU A 84 5.63 11.98 13.49
N THR A 85 4.71 11.03 13.33
CA THR A 85 4.86 9.65 13.83
C THR A 85 5.43 8.68 12.79
N ALA A 86 5.91 9.14 11.63
CA ALA A 86 6.52 8.27 10.62
C ALA A 86 7.75 7.50 11.18
N THR A 87 8.50 8.11 12.09
CA THR A 87 9.61 7.41 12.77
C THR A 87 9.15 6.36 13.77
N LYS A 88 7.92 6.46 14.29
CA LYS A 88 7.27 5.40 15.07
C LYS A 88 6.97 4.19 14.17
N LEU A 89 6.48 4.43 12.95
CA LEU A 89 6.26 3.37 11.96
C LEU A 89 7.59 2.70 11.57
N LEU A 90 8.64 3.49 11.31
CA LEU A 90 10.00 2.96 11.10
C LEU A 90 10.38 1.99 12.21
N ARG A 91 10.17 2.38 13.47
CA ARG A 91 10.52 1.55 14.62
C ARG A 91 9.70 0.27 14.72
N ARG A 92 8.39 0.34 14.44
CA ARG A 92 7.48 -0.83 14.46
C ARG A 92 7.91 -1.89 13.45
N LEU A 93 8.17 -1.50 12.21
CA LEU A 93 8.46 -2.46 11.13
C LEU A 93 9.91 -2.99 11.16
N THR A 94 10.85 -2.24 11.74
CA THR A 94 12.27 -2.64 11.79
C THR A 94 12.68 -3.39 13.06
N LYS A 95 11.74 -3.62 13.99
CA LYS A 95 12.07 -4.19 15.29
C LYS A 95 12.68 -5.59 15.16
N GLY A 96 13.87 -5.78 15.72
CA GLY A 96 14.59 -7.06 15.68
C GLY A 96 15.26 -7.40 14.35
N ARG A 97 15.06 -6.62 13.28
CA ARG A 97 15.72 -6.81 11.99
C ARG A 97 17.13 -6.21 12.00
N LYS A 98 18.03 -6.78 11.19
CA LYS A 98 19.45 -6.40 11.12
C LYS A 98 19.94 -6.31 9.67
N GLY A 99 21.10 -5.69 9.47
CA GLY A 99 21.81 -5.69 8.19
C GLY A 99 20.97 -5.20 7.02
N ALA A 100 21.01 -5.94 5.90
CA ALA A 100 20.30 -5.57 4.68
C ALA A 100 18.76 -5.61 4.82
N TYR A 101 18.23 -6.44 5.72
CA TYR A 101 16.77 -6.49 5.94
C TYR A 101 16.26 -5.28 6.74
N LEU A 102 17.04 -4.84 7.74
CA LEU A 102 16.83 -3.55 8.40
C LEU A 102 16.93 -2.40 7.39
N GLU A 103 17.99 -2.38 6.58
CA GLU A 103 18.23 -1.30 5.62
C GLU A 103 17.14 -1.19 4.56
N SER A 104 16.71 -2.30 3.96
CA SER A 104 15.64 -2.34 2.95
C SER A 104 14.31 -1.84 3.52
N THR A 105 13.90 -2.34 4.69
CA THR A 105 12.67 -1.88 5.37
C THR A 105 12.72 -0.38 5.66
N ALA A 106 13.84 0.11 6.20
CA ALA A 106 14.02 1.53 6.52
C ALA A 106 14.06 2.43 5.28
N LEU A 107 14.65 1.93 4.19
CA LEU A 107 14.71 2.60 2.90
C LEU A 107 13.32 2.82 2.30
N VAL A 108 12.46 1.80 2.32
CA VAL A 108 11.08 1.89 1.81
C VAL A 108 10.28 2.95 2.58
N ILE A 109 10.35 2.94 3.91
CA ILE A 109 9.63 3.92 4.74
C ILE A 109 10.15 5.35 4.48
N HIS A 110 11.46 5.50 4.33
CA HIS A 110 12.06 6.78 3.95
C HIS A 110 11.58 7.24 2.56
N ALA A 111 11.48 6.33 1.59
CA ALA A 111 11.00 6.65 0.25
C ALA A 111 9.55 7.16 0.24
N ILE A 112 8.67 6.46 0.96
CA ILE A 112 7.28 6.87 1.14
C ILE A 112 7.22 8.27 1.75
N ALA A 113 8.03 8.56 2.76
CA ALA A 113 8.09 9.89 3.37
C ALA A 113 8.57 10.98 2.39
N VAL A 114 9.57 10.71 1.55
CA VAL A 114 10.04 11.66 0.52
C VAL A 114 8.95 11.96 -0.50
N LEU A 115 8.38 10.91 -1.09
CA LEU A 115 7.43 11.05 -2.20
C LEU A 115 6.10 11.66 -1.74
N LEU A 116 5.70 11.39 -0.50
CA LEU A 116 4.56 12.07 0.09
C LEU A 116 4.80 13.56 0.33
N VAL A 117 6.00 13.94 0.77
CA VAL A 117 6.38 15.35 0.89
C VAL A 117 6.30 16.03 -0.48
N GLU A 118 6.80 15.38 -1.54
CA GLU A 118 6.67 15.88 -2.92
C GLU A 118 5.20 16.08 -3.32
N LYS A 119 4.33 15.10 -3.02
CA LYS A 119 2.88 15.20 -3.29
C LYS A 119 2.19 16.33 -2.52
N LEU A 120 2.55 16.53 -1.24
CA LEU A 120 2.04 17.64 -0.46
C LEU A 120 2.52 18.99 -1.03
N GLU A 121 3.77 19.08 -1.50
CA GLU A 121 4.27 20.27 -2.20
C GLU A 121 3.47 20.55 -3.49
N GLU A 122 3.15 19.53 -4.29
CA GLU A 122 2.30 19.66 -5.48
C GLU A 122 0.92 20.23 -5.12
N VAL A 123 0.25 19.67 -4.11
CA VAL A 123 -1.06 20.14 -3.63
C VAL A 123 -1.02 21.61 -3.19
N ILE A 124 0.06 22.03 -2.53
CA ILE A 124 0.15 23.36 -1.91
C ILE A 124 0.59 24.44 -2.90
N TYR A 125 1.49 24.10 -3.82
CA TYR A 125 2.13 25.05 -4.72
C TYR A 125 1.56 25.06 -6.13
N GLN A 126 0.89 23.98 -6.56
CA GLN A 126 0.35 23.83 -7.91
C GLN A 126 -1.07 23.23 -7.90
N PRO A 127 -2.01 23.77 -7.09
CA PRO A 127 -3.37 23.24 -6.99
C PRO A 127 -4.13 23.27 -8.33
N GLU A 128 -3.80 24.20 -9.23
CA GLU A 128 -4.42 24.33 -10.56
C GLU A 128 -4.09 23.18 -11.51
N ARG A 129 -3.06 22.40 -11.21
CA ARG A 129 -2.65 21.20 -11.96
C ARG A 129 -3.07 19.90 -11.29
N LEU A 130 -3.73 19.98 -10.14
CA LEU A 130 -4.07 18.80 -9.35
C LEU A 130 -5.25 18.06 -9.98
N LEU A 131 -5.04 16.79 -10.34
CA LEU A 131 -6.08 15.88 -10.82
C LEU A 131 -6.46 14.93 -9.70
N ILE A 132 -7.76 14.83 -9.39
CA ILE A 132 -8.27 13.76 -8.52
C ILE A 132 -8.37 12.48 -9.36
N ASN A 133 -7.67 11.44 -8.95
CA ASN A 133 -7.56 10.20 -9.70
C ASN A 133 -7.92 9.04 -8.78
N GLU A 134 -8.74 8.12 -9.27
CA GLU A 134 -8.96 6.83 -8.63
C GLU A 134 -7.72 5.95 -8.75
N ASP A 135 -7.47 5.12 -7.73
CA ASP A 135 -6.30 4.21 -7.70
C ASP A 135 -6.24 3.23 -8.88
N LEU A 136 -7.37 2.97 -9.55
CA LEU A 136 -7.48 2.05 -10.69
C LEU A 136 -7.63 2.74 -12.06
N VAL A 137 -7.23 4.01 -12.13
CA VAL A 137 -7.09 4.77 -13.39
C VAL A 137 -5.60 5.04 -13.61
N PRO A 138 -5.04 4.79 -14.81
CA PRO A 138 -3.60 4.83 -15.02
C PRO A 138 -3.06 6.26 -14.83
N PRO A 139 -2.27 6.53 -13.78
CA PRO A 139 -1.80 7.88 -13.48
C PRO A 139 -0.77 8.40 -14.50
N GLU A 140 -0.13 7.51 -15.26
CA GLU A 140 0.90 7.81 -16.26
C GLU A 140 0.42 8.82 -17.31
N ILE A 141 -0.84 8.69 -17.75
CA ILE A 141 -1.43 9.57 -18.76
C ILE A 141 -1.49 11.01 -18.23
N ALA A 142 -2.05 11.21 -17.03
CA ALA A 142 -2.14 12.53 -16.42
C ALA A 142 -0.76 13.11 -16.09
N MET A 143 0.18 12.28 -15.65
CA MET A 143 1.58 12.69 -15.43
C MET A 143 2.25 13.13 -16.73
N ALA A 144 2.04 12.42 -17.85
CA ALA A 144 2.51 12.80 -19.17
C ALA A 144 1.94 14.15 -19.62
N MET A 145 0.69 14.46 -19.25
CA MET A 145 0.08 15.77 -19.52
C MET A 145 0.62 16.92 -18.65
N GLY A 146 1.50 16.61 -17.68
CA GLY A 146 2.05 17.61 -16.75
C GLY A 146 1.07 18.01 -15.64
N LEU A 147 0.14 17.11 -15.30
CA LEU A 147 -0.75 17.22 -14.16
C LEU A 147 -0.16 16.53 -12.92
N ASN A 148 -0.56 17.00 -11.75
CA ASN A 148 -0.20 16.41 -10.46
C ASN A 148 -1.32 15.45 -10.05
N VAL A 149 -1.04 14.16 -10.06
CA VAL A 149 -2.04 13.14 -9.71
C VAL A 149 -2.17 13.02 -8.19
N TRP A 150 -3.40 13.16 -7.69
CA TRP A 150 -3.79 12.93 -6.30
C TRP A 150 -4.75 11.74 -6.21
N LEU A 151 -4.29 10.67 -5.57
CA LEU A 151 -5.07 9.47 -5.32
C LEU A 151 -5.95 9.69 -4.09
N VAL A 152 -7.26 9.80 -4.29
CA VAL A 152 -8.18 10.20 -3.23
C VAL A 152 -8.26 9.18 -2.10
N GLU A 153 -8.17 7.89 -2.43
CA GLU A 153 -8.19 6.80 -1.46
C GLU A 153 -6.82 6.55 -0.82
N GLY A 154 -5.74 7.09 -1.40
CA GLY A 154 -4.38 6.82 -0.94
C GLY A 154 -4.15 7.20 0.53
N MET A 155 -4.71 8.32 0.99
CA MET A 155 -4.62 8.69 2.40
C MET A 155 -5.38 7.72 3.32
N GLY A 156 -6.43 7.07 2.82
CA GLY A 156 -7.15 6.01 3.51
C GLY A 156 -6.26 4.80 3.80
N ILE A 157 -5.30 4.48 2.93
CA ILE A 157 -4.29 3.44 3.20
C ILE A 157 -3.19 3.97 4.13
N LEU A 158 -2.64 5.15 3.85
CA LEU A 158 -1.44 5.65 4.52
C LEU A 158 -1.65 6.03 5.99
N LEU A 159 -2.79 6.62 6.34
CA LEU A 159 -3.05 7.11 7.70
C LEU A 159 -3.10 5.97 8.74
N PRO A 160 -3.77 4.82 8.47
CA PRO A 160 -3.80 3.66 9.35
C PRO A 160 -2.41 3.08 9.67
N PHE A 161 -1.46 3.14 8.72
CA PHE A 161 -0.07 2.71 9.00
C PHE A 161 0.53 3.50 10.16
N LEU A 162 0.31 4.82 10.16
CA LEU A 162 0.87 5.73 11.16
C LEU A 162 0.13 5.59 12.50
N ASN A 163 -1.19 5.43 12.44
CA ASN A 163 -2.06 5.24 13.60
C ASN A 163 -3.31 4.45 13.18
N SER A 164 -3.52 3.29 13.79
CA SER A 164 -4.61 2.36 13.49
C SER A 164 -6.01 2.98 13.60
N GLU A 165 -6.18 4.01 14.43
CA GLU A 165 -7.47 4.68 14.64
C GLU A 165 -7.65 5.93 13.76
N ALA A 166 -6.69 6.26 12.89
CA ALA A 166 -6.69 7.53 12.15
C ALA A 166 -7.89 7.72 11.22
N CYS A 167 -8.50 6.63 10.76
CA CYS A 167 -9.63 6.67 9.83
C CYS A 167 -11.01 6.55 10.47
N LEU A 168 -11.10 6.24 11.77
CA LEU A 168 -12.39 5.97 12.43
C LEU A 168 -13.39 7.12 12.27
N GLY A 169 -12.93 8.36 12.53
CA GLY A 169 -13.79 9.54 12.38
C GLY A 169 -14.24 9.83 10.95
N PHE A 170 -13.51 9.34 9.94
CA PHE A 170 -13.91 9.44 8.54
C PHE A 170 -14.89 8.34 8.14
N ILE A 171 -14.65 7.12 8.61
CA ILE A 171 -15.59 6.01 8.43
C ILE A 171 -16.95 6.37 9.02
N ASP A 172 -16.97 6.86 10.26
CA ASP A 172 -18.20 7.29 10.93
C ASP A 172 -18.91 8.42 10.17
N GLU A 173 -18.16 9.35 9.57
CA GLU A 173 -18.76 10.42 8.77
C GLU A 173 -19.46 9.88 7.53
N ALA A 174 -18.82 8.96 6.80
CA ALA A 174 -19.41 8.38 5.60
C ALA A 174 -20.69 7.59 5.93
N GLU A 175 -20.70 6.81 7.01
CA GLU A 175 -21.88 6.09 7.47
C GLU A 175 -23.01 7.05 7.88
N ASN A 176 -22.69 8.10 8.63
CA ASN A 176 -23.67 9.14 9.01
C ASN A 176 -24.22 9.91 7.80
N ALA A 177 -23.46 10.00 6.71
CA ALA A 177 -23.90 10.56 5.44
C ALA A 177 -24.76 9.60 4.59
N GLY A 178 -25.03 8.39 5.10
CA GLY A 178 -25.92 7.40 4.49
C GLY A 178 -25.23 6.34 3.66
N MET A 179 -23.90 6.23 3.72
CA MET A 179 -23.18 5.11 3.10
C MET A 179 -23.42 3.82 3.92
N ASN A 180 -23.68 2.70 3.24
CA ASN A 180 -23.95 1.42 3.91
C ASN A 180 -22.76 0.99 4.81
N PRO A 181 -22.96 0.71 6.11
CA PRO A 181 -21.92 0.21 7.01
C PRO A 181 -21.19 -1.06 6.50
N ASP A 182 -21.86 -1.92 5.72
CA ASP A 182 -21.27 -3.13 5.14
C ASP A 182 -20.29 -2.86 3.99
N SER A 183 -20.20 -1.60 3.53
CA SER A 183 -19.24 -1.19 2.50
C SER A 183 -17.81 -1.25 3.03
N CYS A 184 -16.87 -1.46 2.11
CA CYS A 184 -15.44 -1.47 2.41
C CYS A 184 -15.00 -0.22 3.19
N SER A 185 -14.29 -0.41 4.30
CA SER A 185 -13.81 0.69 5.15
C SER A 185 -12.80 1.59 4.45
N PHE A 186 -12.06 1.06 3.46
CA PHE A 186 -11.21 1.82 2.55
C PHE A 186 -11.99 2.95 1.86
N VAL A 187 -13.13 2.57 1.27
CA VAL A 187 -13.99 3.46 0.52
C VAL A 187 -14.71 4.43 1.45
N LYS A 188 -15.22 3.94 2.58
CA LYS A 188 -15.85 4.80 3.61
C LYS A 188 -14.88 5.87 4.11
N SER A 189 -13.63 5.51 4.37
CA SER A 189 -12.62 6.47 4.80
C SER A 189 -12.37 7.55 3.73
N ALA A 190 -12.23 7.18 2.46
CA ALA A 190 -12.01 8.15 1.38
C ALA A 190 -13.18 9.14 1.26
N VAL A 191 -14.42 8.64 1.23
CA VAL A 191 -15.65 9.46 1.19
C VAL A 191 -15.74 10.37 2.42
N GLY A 192 -15.52 9.82 3.62
CA GLY A 192 -15.58 10.60 4.85
C GLY A 192 -14.55 11.72 4.92
N MET A 193 -13.33 11.48 4.43
CA MET A 193 -12.32 12.53 4.30
C MET A 193 -12.78 13.64 3.35
N VAL A 194 -13.39 13.29 2.21
CA VAL A 194 -13.91 14.26 1.24
C VAL A 194 -15.05 15.09 1.85
N ILE A 195 -16.03 14.44 2.52
CA ILE A 195 -17.15 15.12 3.21
C ILE A 195 -16.64 16.08 4.29
N LYS A 196 -15.61 15.70 5.06
CA LYS A 196 -14.96 16.56 6.06
C LYS A 196 -14.04 17.64 5.46
N ASN A 197 -13.97 17.78 4.13
CA ASN A 197 -13.05 18.68 3.44
C ASN A 197 -11.57 18.46 3.84
N GLN A 198 -11.20 17.20 4.10
CA GLN A 198 -9.86 16.77 4.47
C GLN A 198 -9.04 16.27 3.28
N GLN A 199 -9.58 16.39 2.06
CA GLN A 199 -8.89 16.13 0.80
C GLN A 199 -8.76 17.44 0.02
N PRO A 200 -7.65 17.63 -0.72
CA PRO A 200 -7.55 18.77 -1.63
C PRO A 200 -8.56 18.63 -2.77
N LYS A 201 -9.14 19.76 -3.19
CA LYS A 201 -9.97 19.84 -4.38
C LYS A 201 -9.08 20.01 -5.61
N GLY A 202 -9.21 19.10 -6.59
CA GLY A 202 -8.52 19.18 -7.88
C GLY A 202 -9.27 20.01 -8.92
N CYS A 203 -8.68 20.15 -10.11
CA CYS A 203 -9.28 20.84 -11.26
C CYS A 203 -10.27 19.96 -12.04
N ALA A 204 -10.08 18.65 -12.02
CA ALA A 204 -10.95 17.64 -12.59
C ALA A 204 -10.80 16.33 -11.81
N MET A 205 -11.68 15.37 -12.08
CA MET A 205 -11.63 14.02 -11.53
C MET A 205 -11.69 12.97 -12.63
N VAL A 206 -10.93 11.90 -12.47
CA VAL A 206 -11.05 10.67 -13.25
C VAL A 206 -11.29 9.49 -12.31
N SER A 207 -12.25 8.66 -12.66
CA SER A 207 -12.69 7.47 -11.90
C SER A 207 -13.06 6.35 -12.87
N SER A 208 -13.45 5.19 -12.36
CA SER A 208 -13.71 3.98 -13.10
C SER A 208 -14.93 3.22 -12.56
N ASN A 209 -15.28 2.12 -13.23
CA ASN A 209 -16.26 1.14 -12.79
C ASN A 209 -15.62 -0.02 -11.97
N MET A 210 -14.48 0.23 -11.32
CA MET A 210 -13.65 -0.77 -10.63
C MET A 210 -13.36 -0.39 -9.16
N PRO A 211 -12.74 -1.28 -8.36
CA PRO A 211 -12.69 -2.73 -8.56
C PRO A 211 -14.05 -3.38 -8.31
N CYS A 212 -14.89 -2.75 -7.49
CA CYS A 212 -16.14 -3.30 -7.01
C CYS A 212 -17.24 -2.23 -6.95
N ASP A 213 -18.48 -2.67 -6.71
CA ASP A 213 -19.65 -1.80 -6.66
C ASP A 213 -19.53 -0.70 -5.61
N ALA A 214 -18.96 -1.03 -4.44
CA ALA A 214 -18.72 -0.03 -3.39
C ALA A 214 -17.70 1.02 -3.85
N GLY A 215 -16.63 0.60 -4.52
CA GLY A 215 -15.62 1.49 -5.10
C GLY A 215 -16.23 2.47 -6.09
N MET A 216 -16.87 1.96 -7.14
CA MET A 216 -17.45 2.82 -8.19
C MET A 216 -18.58 3.73 -7.66
N ALA A 217 -19.45 3.23 -6.78
CA ALA A 217 -20.57 4.01 -6.25
C ALA A 217 -20.11 5.15 -5.33
N SER A 218 -18.96 4.98 -4.66
CA SER A 218 -18.41 6.02 -3.79
C SER A 218 -18.06 7.31 -4.52
N TYR A 219 -17.68 7.19 -5.79
CA TYR A 219 -17.34 8.36 -6.62
C TYR A 219 -18.53 9.26 -6.89
N SER A 220 -19.78 8.81 -6.72
CA SER A 220 -20.95 9.69 -6.73
C SER A 220 -21.00 10.62 -5.52
N TYR A 221 -20.55 10.16 -4.35
CA TYR A 221 -20.42 11.03 -3.16
C TYR A 221 -19.28 12.03 -3.35
N ILE A 222 -18.14 11.56 -3.85
CA ILE A 222 -16.94 12.38 -4.07
C ILE A 222 -17.21 13.46 -5.13
N GLU A 223 -17.84 13.10 -6.26
CA GLU A 223 -18.22 14.02 -7.33
C GLU A 223 -19.16 15.12 -6.82
N LYS A 224 -20.19 14.73 -6.05
CA LYS A 224 -21.15 15.69 -5.47
C LYS A 224 -20.47 16.69 -4.54
N GLN A 225 -19.50 16.25 -3.74
CA GLN A 225 -18.80 17.11 -2.80
C GLN A 225 -17.78 18.01 -3.48
N PHE A 226 -17.01 17.48 -4.44
CA PHE A 226 -16.01 18.28 -5.13
C PHE A 226 -16.63 19.23 -6.14
N ASP A 227 -17.72 18.88 -6.81
CA ASP A 227 -18.36 19.70 -7.85
C ASP A 227 -17.32 20.18 -8.88
N ILE A 228 -16.69 19.21 -9.56
CA ILE A 228 -15.67 19.40 -10.59
C ILE A 228 -15.96 18.52 -11.81
N PRO A 229 -15.46 18.89 -13.01
CA PRO A 229 -15.57 18.04 -14.18
C PRO A 229 -15.06 16.63 -13.88
N THR A 230 -15.86 15.61 -14.21
CA THR A 230 -15.54 14.21 -13.92
C THR A 230 -15.65 13.37 -15.19
N TYR A 231 -14.65 12.53 -15.43
CA TYR A 231 -14.69 11.45 -16.44
C TYR A 231 -14.67 10.10 -15.74
N ARG A 232 -15.46 9.15 -16.24
CA ARG A 232 -15.52 7.78 -15.75
C ARG A 232 -15.09 6.85 -16.85
N VAL A 233 -13.93 6.22 -16.69
CA VAL A 233 -13.51 5.17 -17.61
C VAL A 233 -14.34 3.90 -17.36
N ASP A 234 -14.77 3.24 -18.41
CA ASP A 234 -15.58 2.03 -18.38
C ASP A 234 -14.74 0.83 -18.78
N VAL A 235 -14.29 0.08 -17.78
CA VAL A 235 -13.50 -1.13 -18.01
C VAL A 235 -14.41 -2.31 -18.28
N PRO A 236 -14.26 -3.02 -19.42
CA PRO A 236 -15.11 -4.16 -19.74
C PRO A 236 -15.07 -5.24 -18.68
N TYR A 237 -16.23 -5.80 -18.32
CA TYR A 237 -16.30 -6.88 -17.32
C TYR A 237 -15.56 -8.16 -17.77
N ASN A 238 -15.65 -8.51 -19.06
CA ASN A 238 -14.89 -9.61 -19.64
C ASN A 238 -13.67 -9.07 -20.39
N PHE A 239 -12.54 -9.01 -19.71
CA PHE A 239 -11.30 -8.37 -20.18
C PHE A 239 -10.31 -9.34 -20.86
N HIS A 240 -10.63 -10.62 -20.99
CA HIS A 240 -9.72 -11.65 -21.52
C HIS A 240 -9.63 -11.71 -23.06
N ASN A 241 -9.99 -10.64 -23.77
CA ASN A 241 -10.04 -10.65 -25.23
C ASN A 241 -9.62 -9.30 -25.84
N GLU A 242 -9.12 -9.36 -27.08
CA GLU A 242 -8.63 -8.20 -27.83
C GLU A 242 -9.71 -7.11 -28.02
N ARG A 243 -10.99 -7.49 -28.08
CA ARG A 243 -12.09 -6.52 -28.18
C ARG A 243 -12.20 -5.67 -26.91
N ALA A 244 -12.07 -6.27 -25.73
CA ALA A 244 -12.11 -5.55 -24.46
C ALA A 244 -10.93 -4.57 -24.35
N GLU A 245 -9.74 -5.01 -24.73
CA GLU A 245 -8.54 -4.16 -24.80
C GLU A 245 -8.77 -2.96 -25.72
N LYS A 246 -9.25 -3.18 -26.95
CA LYS A 246 -9.55 -2.10 -27.91
C LYS A 246 -10.58 -1.12 -27.37
N LEU A 247 -11.67 -1.61 -26.74
CA LEU A 247 -12.69 -0.75 -26.17
C LEU A 247 -12.12 0.14 -25.05
N PHE A 248 -11.31 -0.43 -24.17
CA PHE A 248 -10.72 0.33 -23.09
C PHE A 248 -9.67 1.33 -23.58
N VAL A 249 -8.86 0.98 -24.59
CA VAL A 249 -7.93 1.91 -25.24
C VAL A 249 -8.67 3.10 -25.85
N GLU A 250 -9.80 2.89 -26.53
CA GLU A 250 -10.61 4.00 -27.07
C GLU A 250 -11.18 4.88 -25.95
N ASP A 251 -11.57 4.30 -24.83
CA ASP A 251 -12.04 5.05 -23.68
C ASP A 251 -10.93 5.85 -22.97
N LEU A 252 -9.70 5.31 -22.91
CA LEU A 252 -8.52 6.06 -22.47
C LEU A 252 -8.23 7.27 -23.38
N LYS A 253 -8.46 7.15 -24.70
CA LYS A 253 -8.38 8.29 -25.63
C LYS A 253 -9.47 9.33 -25.33
N GLY A 254 -10.67 8.87 -24.98
CA GLY A 254 -11.77 9.74 -24.49
C GLY A 254 -11.39 10.50 -23.23
N MET A 255 -10.77 9.81 -22.26
CA MET A 255 -10.23 10.42 -21.04
C MET A 255 -9.16 11.48 -21.36
N ILE A 256 -8.23 11.19 -22.29
CA ILE A 256 -7.22 12.17 -22.74
C ILE A 256 -7.91 13.42 -23.29
N ALA A 257 -8.84 13.28 -24.23
CA ALA A 257 -9.55 14.41 -24.83
C ALA A 257 -10.33 15.23 -23.77
N PHE A 258 -10.93 14.55 -22.79
CA PHE A 258 -11.57 15.21 -21.64
C PHE A 258 -10.56 16.02 -20.82
N LEU A 259 -9.42 15.43 -20.47
CA LEU A 259 -8.39 16.11 -19.69
C LEU A 259 -7.82 17.31 -20.44
N GLU A 260 -7.61 17.22 -21.75
CA GLU A 260 -7.16 18.36 -22.56
C GLU A 260 -8.19 19.50 -22.56
N LYS A 261 -9.48 19.18 -22.55
CA LYS A 261 -10.53 20.19 -22.50
C LYS A 261 -10.63 20.87 -21.12
N HIS A 262 -10.46 20.13 -20.04
CA HIS A 262 -10.80 20.57 -18.68
C HIS A 262 -9.59 20.90 -17.78
N THR A 263 -8.36 20.64 -18.23
CA THR A 263 -7.14 20.85 -17.44
C THR A 263 -6.09 21.67 -18.23
N PRO A 264 -5.10 22.29 -17.55
CA PRO A 264 -4.05 23.07 -18.22
C PRO A 264 -3.02 22.22 -18.98
N GLY A 265 -3.07 20.89 -18.90
CA GLY A 265 -2.15 19.97 -19.57
C GLY A 265 -2.60 19.56 -20.97
N ARG A 266 -1.65 19.11 -21.81
CA ARG A 266 -1.90 18.50 -23.13
C ARG A 266 -1.10 17.21 -23.24
N MET A 267 -1.56 16.27 -24.05
CA MET A 267 -0.89 14.97 -24.13
C MET A 267 0.52 15.10 -24.71
N ASP A 268 1.52 14.64 -23.96
CA ASP A 268 2.91 14.54 -24.39
C ASP A 268 3.28 13.05 -24.50
N TRP A 269 3.30 12.55 -25.74
CA TRP A 269 3.55 11.15 -26.02
C TRP A 269 4.98 10.72 -25.75
N GLU A 270 5.97 11.62 -25.92
CA GLU A 270 7.36 11.30 -25.62
C GLU A 270 7.59 11.25 -24.11
N LYS A 271 6.91 12.12 -23.35
CA LYS A 271 6.90 12.01 -21.89
C LYS A 271 6.19 10.75 -21.41
N LEU A 272 5.09 10.34 -22.05
CA LEU A 272 4.46 9.06 -21.73
C LEU A 272 5.41 7.89 -21.99
N ARG A 273 6.12 7.91 -23.12
CA ARG A 273 7.13 6.90 -23.48
C ARG A 273 8.20 6.78 -22.41
N ASP A 274 8.78 7.91 -21.99
CA ASP A 274 9.79 7.97 -20.92
C ASP A 274 9.26 7.44 -19.58
N ILE A 275 7.99 7.71 -19.22
CA ILE A 275 7.36 7.16 -18.01
C ILE A 275 7.19 5.63 -18.13
N CYS A 276 6.68 5.14 -19.27
CA CYS A 276 6.46 3.72 -19.52
C CYS A 276 7.78 2.93 -19.55
N GLU A 277 8.82 3.44 -20.20
CA GLU A 277 10.15 2.81 -20.23
C GLU A 277 10.75 2.71 -18.83
N LYS A 278 10.64 3.76 -18.03
CA LYS A 278 11.10 3.73 -16.63
C LYS A 278 10.28 2.79 -15.76
N ARG A 279 8.96 2.69 -15.99
CA ARG A 279 8.11 1.71 -15.31
C ARG A 279 8.52 0.29 -15.69
N ASN A 280 8.79 0.02 -16.97
CA ASN A 280 9.31 -1.26 -17.42
C ASN A 280 10.63 -1.60 -16.73
N TYR A 281 11.56 -0.64 -16.62
CA TYR A 281 12.81 -0.85 -15.90
C TYR A 281 12.60 -1.16 -14.41
N MET A 282 11.64 -0.49 -13.75
CA MET A 282 11.25 -0.85 -12.38
C MET A 282 10.70 -2.28 -12.31
N MET A 283 9.92 -2.70 -13.31
CA MET A 283 9.34 -4.04 -13.37
C MET A 283 10.45 -5.11 -13.50
N GLU A 284 11.45 -4.87 -14.36
CA GLU A 284 12.60 -5.75 -14.51
C GLU A 284 13.36 -5.94 -13.18
N LEU A 285 13.59 -4.85 -12.44
CA LEU A 285 14.23 -4.89 -11.12
C LEU A 285 13.39 -5.66 -10.09
N GLU A 286 12.07 -5.48 -10.11
CA GLU A 286 11.15 -6.20 -9.22
C GLU A 286 11.13 -7.71 -9.54
N LEU A 287 11.08 -8.08 -10.82
CA LEU A 287 11.19 -9.48 -11.25
C LEU A 287 12.51 -10.11 -10.85
N GLU A 288 13.62 -9.38 -10.98
CA GLU A 288 14.93 -9.85 -10.51
C GLU A 288 14.93 -10.08 -8.98
N LEU A 289 14.31 -9.17 -8.22
CA LEU A 289 14.14 -9.31 -6.79
C LEU A 289 13.33 -10.57 -6.45
N TRP A 290 12.24 -10.84 -7.18
CA TRP A 290 11.41 -12.01 -6.98
C TRP A 290 12.14 -13.31 -7.26
N ASP A 291 12.93 -13.38 -8.32
CA ASP A 291 13.73 -14.56 -8.62
C ASP A 291 14.73 -14.88 -7.50
N MET A 292 15.35 -13.86 -6.90
CA MET A 292 16.19 -14.04 -5.71
C MET A 292 15.39 -14.51 -4.49
N MET A 293 14.15 -14.06 -4.32
CA MET A 293 13.30 -14.47 -3.20
C MET A 293 12.82 -15.92 -3.26
N ARG A 294 12.95 -16.60 -4.41
CA ARG A 294 12.69 -18.04 -4.50
C ARG A 294 13.69 -18.87 -3.70
N VAL A 295 14.86 -18.32 -3.37
CA VAL A 295 15.85 -18.98 -2.54
C VAL A 295 15.32 -19.09 -1.10
N SER A 296 15.57 -20.24 -0.48
CA SER A 296 15.24 -20.50 0.93
C SER A 296 16.53 -20.78 1.72
N PRO A 297 16.80 -20.03 2.80
CA PRO A 297 16.05 -18.85 3.27
C PRO A 297 16.11 -17.63 2.32
N ALA A 298 15.09 -16.78 2.34
CA ALA A 298 15.01 -15.62 1.44
C ALA A 298 16.04 -14.52 1.79
N PRO A 299 16.67 -13.86 0.79
CA PRO A 299 17.65 -12.80 1.04
C PRO A 299 17.02 -11.46 1.47
N LEU A 300 15.77 -11.19 1.08
CA LEU A 300 14.89 -10.09 1.53
C LEU A 300 13.46 -10.65 1.63
N ALA A 301 12.55 -9.92 2.29
CA ALA A 301 11.17 -10.37 2.51
C ALA A 301 10.21 -9.21 2.86
N SER A 302 8.92 -9.52 2.94
CA SER A 302 7.86 -8.69 3.53
C SER A 302 7.84 -7.25 3.01
N GLU A 303 8.02 -6.24 3.86
CA GLU A 303 7.86 -4.81 3.56
C GLU A 303 8.79 -4.33 2.45
N ALA A 304 9.94 -4.99 2.26
CA ALA A 304 10.85 -4.68 1.17
C ALA A 304 10.27 -5.03 -0.22
N ILE A 305 9.15 -5.76 -0.27
CA ILE A 305 8.48 -6.22 -1.48
C ILE A 305 7.14 -5.51 -1.61
N TRP A 306 6.24 -5.77 -0.66
CA TRP A 306 4.85 -5.36 -0.82
C TRP A 306 4.64 -3.86 -0.60
N LEU A 307 5.37 -3.22 0.33
CA LEU A 307 5.28 -1.76 0.50
C LEU A 307 5.98 -1.02 -0.64
N SER A 308 7.07 -1.57 -1.18
CA SER A 308 7.71 -0.97 -2.35
C SER A 308 6.81 -1.02 -3.57
N HIS A 309 6.11 -2.13 -3.78
CA HIS A 309 5.15 -2.25 -4.87
C HIS A 309 3.97 -1.29 -4.68
N LEU A 310 3.28 -1.43 -3.54
CA LEU A 310 2.04 -0.71 -3.23
C LEU A 310 2.22 0.81 -3.35
N PHE A 311 3.27 1.37 -2.76
CA PHE A 311 3.45 2.81 -2.75
C PHE A 311 4.32 3.31 -3.90
N LEU A 312 5.42 2.64 -4.26
CA LEU A 312 6.40 3.24 -5.18
C LEU A 312 6.21 2.79 -6.63
N PHE A 313 5.81 1.54 -6.86
CA PHE A 313 5.54 1.04 -8.21
C PHE A 313 4.22 1.57 -8.75
N HIS A 314 3.16 1.49 -7.93
CA HIS A 314 1.81 1.85 -8.36
C HIS A 314 1.55 3.36 -8.38
N TRP A 315 1.89 4.09 -7.31
CA TRP A 315 1.56 5.53 -7.22
C TRP A 315 2.57 6.45 -7.89
N PHE A 316 3.82 5.99 -8.05
CA PHE A 316 4.91 6.79 -8.61
C PHE A 316 5.62 6.08 -9.76
N PRO A 317 4.89 5.65 -10.81
CA PRO A 317 5.46 4.94 -11.93
C PRO A 317 6.51 5.80 -12.63
N GLY A 318 7.68 5.21 -12.88
CA GLY A 318 8.80 5.86 -13.55
C GLY A 318 9.45 7.00 -12.76
N ASN A 319 9.13 7.19 -11.48
CA ASN A 319 9.78 8.19 -10.64
C ASN A 319 11.25 7.80 -10.36
N LYS A 320 12.17 8.75 -10.53
CA LYS A 320 13.62 8.53 -10.34
C LYS A 320 14.00 8.09 -8.93
N PHE A 321 13.25 8.50 -7.91
CA PHE A 321 13.46 8.04 -6.54
C PHE A 321 12.99 6.59 -6.37
N SER A 322 11.84 6.23 -6.93
CA SER A 322 11.34 4.85 -6.95
C SER A 322 12.32 3.91 -7.64
N ILE A 323 12.84 4.27 -8.82
CA ILE A 323 13.86 3.47 -9.55
C ILE A 323 15.09 3.21 -8.66
N ARG A 324 15.66 4.25 -8.06
CA ARG A 324 16.83 4.12 -7.17
C ARG A 324 16.57 3.26 -5.95
N LEU A 325 15.33 3.25 -5.45
CA LEU A 325 14.95 2.34 -4.38
C LEU A 325 14.98 0.89 -4.87
N TYR A 326 14.40 0.58 -6.03
CA TYR A 326 14.42 -0.77 -6.59
C TYR A 326 15.84 -1.26 -6.91
N GLU A 327 16.68 -0.41 -7.50
CA GLU A 327 18.11 -0.70 -7.71
C GLU A 327 18.78 -1.07 -6.38
N ARG A 328 18.54 -0.29 -5.33
CA ARG A 328 19.11 -0.55 -4.00
C ARG A 328 18.55 -1.82 -3.35
N LEU A 329 17.28 -2.14 -3.52
CA LEU A 329 16.69 -3.38 -3.01
C LEU A 329 17.34 -4.60 -3.68
N VAL A 330 17.51 -4.56 -5.00
CA VAL A 330 18.21 -5.60 -5.77
C VAL A 330 19.66 -5.74 -5.30
N GLU A 331 20.39 -4.64 -5.11
CA GLU A 331 21.76 -4.67 -4.55
C GLU A 331 21.82 -5.33 -3.18
N LEU A 332 20.88 -4.99 -2.28
CA LEU A 332 20.82 -5.54 -0.93
C LEU A 332 20.49 -7.04 -0.95
N ALA A 333 19.54 -7.46 -1.80
CA ALA A 333 19.22 -8.87 -2.00
C ALA A 333 20.41 -9.65 -2.57
N LYS A 334 21.09 -9.13 -3.61
CA LYS A 334 22.31 -9.73 -4.18
C LYS A 334 23.41 -9.90 -3.14
N LYS A 335 23.63 -8.86 -2.30
CA LYS A 335 24.61 -8.90 -1.23
C LYS A 335 24.29 -10.00 -0.21
N ASN A 336 23.04 -10.09 0.24
CA ASN A 336 22.61 -11.12 1.17
C ASN A 336 22.71 -12.52 0.55
N LEU A 337 22.30 -12.68 -0.70
CA LEU A 337 22.36 -13.93 -1.43
C LEU A 337 23.80 -14.43 -1.57
N ALA A 338 24.73 -13.56 -1.97
CA ALA A 338 26.15 -13.90 -2.10
C ALA A 338 26.79 -14.27 -0.76
N ALA A 339 26.41 -13.58 0.32
CA ALA A 339 26.88 -13.85 1.67
C ALA A 339 26.14 -15.00 2.38
N LYS A 340 25.09 -15.57 1.76
CA LYS A 340 24.16 -16.54 2.36
C LYS A 340 23.56 -16.05 3.68
N ILE A 341 23.26 -14.76 3.75
CA ILE A 341 22.61 -14.12 4.89
C ILE A 341 21.11 -14.11 4.65
N PRO A 342 20.29 -14.76 5.50
CA PRO A 342 18.84 -14.71 5.37
C PRO A 342 18.31 -13.34 5.79
N ALA A 343 17.15 -12.95 5.27
CA ALA A 343 16.39 -11.83 5.80
C ALA A 343 15.93 -12.13 7.23
N VAL A 344 15.28 -13.28 7.41
CA VAL A 344 14.79 -13.78 8.70
C VAL A 344 15.75 -14.84 9.22
N GLU A 345 16.45 -14.57 10.33
CA GLU A 345 17.47 -15.48 10.91
C GLU A 345 16.93 -16.89 11.20
N ASN A 346 15.62 -17.01 11.46
CA ASN A 346 14.93 -18.26 11.80
C ASN A 346 13.73 -18.47 10.87
N GLU A 347 13.92 -18.32 9.55
CA GLU A 347 12.92 -18.67 8.54
C GLU A 347 12.54 -20.15 8.68
N LYS A 348 11.35 -20.41 9.20
CA LYS A 348 10.78 -21.75 9.40
C LYS A 348 9.66 -22.05 8.42
N TYR A 349 8.89 -21.02 8.07
CA TYR A 349 7.74 -21.15 7.19
C TYR A 349 7.66 -19.96 6.24
N ARG A 350 7.34 -20.23 4.97
CA ARG A 350 7.18 -19.23 3.92
C ARG A 350 5.70 -19.06 3.61
N ALA A 351 5.22 -17.82 3.62
CA ALA A 351 3.81 -17.51 3.37
C ALA A 351 3.63 -16.55 2.19
N VAL A 352 2.49 -16.68 1.52
CA VAL A 352 1.92 -15.62 0.66
C VAL A 352 0.73 -15.01 1.38
N LEU A 353 0.59 -13.69 1.27
CA LEU A 353 -0.62 -12.98 1.67
C LEU A 353 -1.47 -12.66 0.45
N TRP A 354 -2.66 -13.22 0.37
CA TRP A 354 -3.64 -12.88 -0.65
C TRP A 354 -4.66 -11.89 -0.12
N ASN A 355 -5.14 -11.01 -1.01
CA ASN A 355 -5.91 -9.80 -0.73
C ASN A 355 -5.06 -8.69 -0.07
N PRO A 356 -5.56 -7.43 -0.07
CA PRO A 356 -4.80 -6.30 0.44
C PRO A 356 -4.25 -6.52 1.86
N PRO A 357 -3.07 -5.95 2.19
CA PRO A 357 -2.43 -6.15 3.48
C PRO A 357 -3.20 -5.48 4.63
N PHE A 358 -2.56 -5.34 5.80
CA PHE A 358 -3.18 -4.86 7.04
C PHE A 358 -2.77 -3.40 7.39
N PRO A 359 -3.28 -2.34 6.70
CA PRO A 359 -2.90 -0.96 7.01
C PRO A 359 -3.05 -0.56 8.47
N GLN A 360 -4.11 -1.01 9.15
CA GLN A 360 -4.31 -0.71 10.57
C GLN A 360 -3.36 -1.48 11.51
N PHE A 361 -2.79 -2.61 11.06
CA PHE A 361 -1.86 -3.43 11.84
C PHE A 361 -0.66 -3.96 11.02
N PRO A 362 0.20 -3.09 10.47
CA PRO A 362 1.23 -3.47 9.51
C PRO A 362 2.40 -4.23 10.13
N ASP A 363 2.64 -4.08 11.44
CA ASP A 363 3.71 -4.77 12.17
C ASP A 363 3.40 -6.23 12.50
N ILE A 364 2.20 -6.73 12.14
CA ILE A 364 1.86 -8.15 12.29
C ILE A 364 2.89 -9.06 11.62
N PHE A 365 3.40 -8.71 10.43
CA PHE A 365 4.42 -9.52 9.74
C PHE A 365 5.73 -9.59 10.53
N ASN A 366 6.17 -8.48 11.13
CA ASN A 366 7.33 -8.49 12.03
C ASN A 366 7.10 -9.33 13.29
N LEU A 367 5.89 -9.29 13.85
CA LEU A 367 5.55 -10.05 15.05
C LEU A 367 5.53 -11.55 14.80
N VAL A 368 4.90 -12.01 13.71
CA VAL A 368 4.79 -13.44 13.37
C VAL A 368 6.12 -13.99 12.88
N GLU A 369 6.93 -13.18 12.21
CA GLU A 369 8.32 -13.48 11.87
C GLU A 369 9.11 -13.85 13.14
N ARG A 370 9.02 -13.01 14.18
CA ARG A 370 9.78 -13.18 15.42
C ARG A 370 9.21 -14.26 16.34
N ALA A 371 7.89 -14.43 16.36
CA ALA A 371 7.21 -15.40 17.22
C ALA A 371 7.29 -16.83 16.65
N HIS A 372 7.07 -16.96 15.34
CA HIS A 372 6.82 -18.26 14.70
C HIS A 372 7.84 -18.60 13.61
N GLY A 373 8.67 -17.65 13.17
CA GLY A 373 9.59 -17.84 12.04
C GLY A 373 8.88 -17.81 10.69
N ILE A 374 7.73 -17.12 10.59
CA ILE A 374 6.96 -16.99 9.34
C ILE A 374 7.53 -15.83 8.54
N THR A 375 8.05 -16.11 7.34
CA THR A 375 8.51 -15.12 6.38
C THR A 375 7.44 -14.90 5.32
N LEU A 376 6.94 -13.66 5.20
CA LEU A 376 6.09 -13.27 4.08
C LEU A 376 6.96 -13.08 2.84
N ILE A 377 6.81 -13.95 1.84
CA ILE A 377 7.62 -13.94 0.61
C ILE A 377 6.96 -13.09 -0.47
N MET A 378 5.65 -13.23 -0.64
CA MET A 378 4.91 -12.55 -1.70
C MET A 378 3.53 -12.15 -1.22
N ASP A 379 2.90 -11.21 -1.91
CA ASP A 379 1.52 -10.83 -1.70
C ASP A 379 0.78 -10.60 -3.01
N SER A 380 -0.55 -10.63 -2.99
CA SER A 380 -1.36 -10.46 -4.20
C SER A 380 -1.27 -9.06 -4.81
N MET A 381 -0.93 -8.02 -4.03
CA MET A 381 -0.81 -6.66 -4.57
C MET A 381 0.46 -6.50 -5.41
N SER A 382 1.54 -7.18 -5.02
CA SER A 382 2.76 -7.25 -5.84
C SER A 382 2.64 -8.28 -6.95
N TYR A 383 2.01 -9.43 -6.68
CA TYR A 383 1.87 -10.54 -7.62
C TYR A 383 0.83 -10.27 -8.72
N ASN A 384 1.22 -9.50 -9.74
CA ASN A 384 0.42 -9.19 -10.93
C ASN A 384 1.04 -9.77 -12.22
N HIS A 385 0.40 -9.63 -13.39
CA HIS A 385 0.98 -10.11 -14.66
C HIS A 385 1.99 -9.10 -15.21
N HIS A 386 3.16 -9.57 -15.66
CA HIS A 386 4.35 -8.73 -15.85
C HIS A 386 4.74 -8.46 -17.30
N ASP A 387 3.76 -8.30 -18.18
CA ASP A 387 4.10 -7.90 -19.54
C ASP A 387 4.63 -6.46 -19.53
N LEU A 388 5.82 -6.28 -20.09
CA LEU A 388 6.39 -4.95 -20.30
C LEU A 388 5.52 -4.19 -21.30
N ILE A 389 5.34 -2.90 -21.06
CA ILE A 389 4.61 -2.01 -21.97
C ILE A 389 5.41 -1.90 -23.26
N ASP A 390 4.79 -2.20 -24.40
CA ASP A 390 5.38 -1.88 -25.71
C ASP A 390 5.35 -0.36 -25.89
N THR A 391 6.54 0.24 -25.87
CA THR A 391 6.74 1.68 -26.00
C THR A 391 7.03 2.13 -27.42
N SER A 392 6.66 1.35 -28.46
CA SER A 392 6.92 1.71 -29.86
C SER A 392 5.98 2.82 -30.37
N THR A 393 4.68 2.77 -30.08
CA THR A 393 3.68 3.75 -30.54
C THR A 393 2.77 4.26 -29.41
N PRO A 394 2.10 5.42 -29.58
CA PRO A 394 1.05 5.86 -28.67
C PRO A 394 0.00 4.77 -28.38
N GLU A 395 -0.45 4.07 -29.41
CA GLU A 395 -1.46 3.01 -29.31
C GLU A 395 -0.97 1.82 -28.50
N SER A 396 0.29 1.37 -28.70
CA SER A 396 0.86 0.26 -27.96
C SER A 396 1.06 0.61 -26.48
N MET A 397 1.46 1.84 -26.18
CA MET A 397 1.59 2.33 -24.80
C MET A 397 0.23 2.36 -24.09
N LEU A 398 -0.80 2.89 -24.75
CA LEU A 398 -2.16 2.84 -24.21
C LEU A 398 -2.66 1.41 -24.02
N GLY A 399 -2.36 0.50 -24.96
CA GLY A 399 -2.68 -0.92 -24.84
C GLY A 399 -2.01 -1.57 -23.62
N GLY A 400 -0.73 -1.28 -23.37
CA GLY A 400 -0.02 -1.76 -22.18
C GLY A 400 -0.62 -1.22 -20.87
N LEU A 401 -0.93 0.07 -20.81
CA LEU A 401 -1.60 0.67 -19.64
C LEU A 401 -3.01 0.09 -19.41
N ALA A 402 -3.76 -0.13 -20.49
CA ALA A 402 -5.07 -0.76 -20.43
C ALA A 402 -4.97 -2.17 -19.83
N LYS A 403 -4.00 -2.97 -20.27
CA LYS A 403 -3.74 -4.32 -19.73
C LYS A 403 -3.36 -4.28 -18.26
N ILE A 404 -2.44 -3.40 -17.87
CA ILE A 404 -2.02 -3.26 -16.46
C ILE A 404 -3.22 -3.03 -15.54
N ILE A 405 -4.17 -2.20 -15.96
CA ILE A 405 -5.36 -1.90 -15.18
C ILE A 405 -6.35 -3.07 -15.20
N MET A 406 -6.63 -3.67 -16.37
CA MET A 406 -7.55 -4.81 -16.50
C MET A 406 -7.07 -6.06 -15.75
N ASP A 407 -5.76 -6.35 -15.81
CA ASP A 407 -5.12 -7.49 -15.16
C ASP A 407 -4.58 -7.16 -13.76
N GLY A 408 -4.76 -5.92 -13.29
CA GLY A 408 -4.36 -5.49 -11.96
C GLY A 408 -5.02 -6.35 -10.87
N PRO A 409 -4.34 -6.61 -9.74
CA PRO A 409 -4.75 -7.66 -8.80
C PRO A 409 -6.13 -7.38 -8.18
N MET A 410 -6.44 -6.12 -7.81
CA MET A 410 -7.78 -5.81 -7.30
C MET A 410 -8.88 -5.96 -8.34
N VAL A 411 -8.58 -5.80 -9.63
CA VAL A 411 -9.56 -5.94 -10.72
C VAL A 411 -9.74 -7.40 -11.07
N ARG A 412 -8.64 -8.06 -11.44
CA ARG A 412 -8.62 -9.45 -11.89
C ARG A 412 -9.06 -10.42 -10.81
N HIS A 413 -8.59 -10.25 -9.57
CA HIS A 413 -8.90 -11.19 -8.48
C HIS A 413 -10.33 -11.02 -7.95
N THR A 414 -10.96 -9.86 -8.13
CA THR A 414 -12.33 -9.61 -7.62
C THR A 414 -13.41 -9.62 -8.71
N ARG A 415 -13.04 -9.78 -9.98
CA ARG A 415 -13.97 -9.81 -11.12
C ARG A 415 -13.71 -10.99 -12.05
N GLY A 416 -14.79 -11.44 -12.69
CA GLY A 416 -14.73 -12.53 -13.65
C GLY A 416 -14.73 -13.92 -12.98
N PRO A 417 -14.22 -14.94 -13.67
CA PRO A 417 -14.26 -16.33 -13.20
C PRO A 417 -13.36 -16.57 -11.98
N ALA A 418 -13.71 -17.54 -11.13
CA ALA A 418 -12.99 -17.85 -9.89
C ALA A 418 -11.52 -18.25 -10.13
N GLU A 419 -11.24 -18.79 -11.31
CA GLU A 419 -9.93 -19.15 -11.83
C GLU A 419 -8.96 -17.97 -11.81
N ASN A 420 -9.45 -16.74 -12.07
CA ASN A 420 -8.63 -15.53 -11.96
C ASN A 420 -8.02 -15.37 -10.56
N TYR A 421 -8.76 -15.76 -9.52
CA TYR A 421 -8.34 -15.66 -8.12
C TYR A 421 -7.52 -16.89 -7.69
N LEU A 422 -8.03 -18.09 -7.98
CA LEU A 422 -7.50 -19.34 -7.48
C LEU A 422 -6.19 -19.75 -8.15
N ASP A 423 -6.10 -19.63 -9.48
CA ASP A 423 -4.94 -20.12 -10.22
C ASP A 423 -3.69 -19.31 -9.90
N ASP A 424 -3.83 -17.99 -9.70
CA ASP A 424 -2.73 -17.12 -9.31
C ASP A 424 -2.21 -17.43 -7.90
N ILE A 425 -3.08 -17.76 -6.94
CA ILE A 425 -2.68 -18.23 -5.60
C ILE A 425 -1.81 -19.48 -5.73
N PHE A 426 -2.29 -20.49 -6.46
CA PHE A 426 -1.59 -21.77 -6.54
C PHE A 426 -0.32 -21.70 -7.40
N ARG A 427 -0.31 -20.83 -8.41
CA ARG A 427 0.89 -20.52 -9.19
C ARG A 427 1.94 -19.84 -8.31
N CYS A 428 1.56 -18.81 -7.55
CA CYS A 428 2.43 -18.14 -6.59
C CYS A 428 2.97 -19.11 -5.54
N TYR A 429 2.09 -19.93 -4.94
CA TYR A 429 2.43 -20.96 -3.95
C TYR A 429 3.54 -21.91 -4.44
N LYS A 430 3.41 -22.40 -5.68
CA LYS A 430 4.41 -23.28 -6.29
C LYS A 430 5.68 -22.53 -6.71
N GLN A 431 5.52 -21.33 -7.28
CA GLN A 431 6.64 -20.54 -7.83
C GLN A 431 7.67 -20.16 -6.75
N PHE A 432 7.21 -19.88 -5.53
CA PHE A 432 8.04 -19.40 -4.43
C PHE A 432 8.32 -20.45 -3.33
N ASP A 433 7.92 -21.70 -3.56
CA ASP A 433 8.05 -22.82 -2.60
C ASP A 433 7.52 -22.43 -1.21
N LEU A 434 6.21 -22.15 -1.15
CA LEU A 434 5.55 -21.66 0.06
C LEU A 434 5.04 -22.82 0.92
N ASP A 435 4.99 -22.60 2.23
CA ASP A 435 4.47 -23.56 3.21
C ASP A 435 2.99 -23.31 3.54
N MET A 436 2.48 -22.10 3.31
CA MET A 436 1.10 -21.74 3.62
C MET A 436 0.57 -20.58 2.79
N VAL A 437 -0.75 -20.52 2.67
CA VAL A 437 -1.49 -19.39 2.09
C VAL A 437 -2.22 -18.65 3.20
N TRP A 438 -2.02 -17.34 3.28
CA TRP A 438 -2.79 -16.46 4.14
C TRP A 438 -3.76 -15.65 3.29
N ILE A 439 -5.04 -15.66 3.67
CA ILE A 439 -6.05 -14.80 3.07
C ILE A 439 -6.31 -13.68 4.07
N ALA A 440 -6.00 -12.45 3.67
CA ALA A 440 -6.48 -11.26 4.34
C ALA A 440 -7.99 -11.14 4.08
N ASN A 441 -8.81 -11.65 5.00
CA ASN A 441 -10.26 -11.72 4.83
C ASN A 441 -10.93 -10.44 5.32
N HIS A 442 -10.76 -9.36 4.54
CA HIS A 442 -11.36 -8.07 4.85
C HIS A 442 -12.89 -8.17 4.88
N VAL A 443 -13.53 -7.81 6.00
CA VAL A 443 -14.99 -7.94 6.19
C VAL A 443 -15.85 -7.18 5.15
N GLY A 444 -15.30 -6.08 4.62
CA GLY A 444 -15.95 -5.26 3.60
C GLY A 444 -15.70 -5.75 2.15
N CYS A 445 -14.82 -6.73 1.95
CA CYS A 445 -14.52 -7.28 0.62
C CYS A 445 -15.42 -8.48 0.31
N LYS A 446 -16.60 -8.22 -0.28
CA LYS A 446 -17.58 -9.28 -0.58
C LYS A 446 -17.09 -10.26 -1.65
N GLY A 447 -16.35 -9.78 -2.66
CA GLY A 447 -15.77 -10.62 -3.71
C GLY A 447 -14.77 -11.64 -3.17
N GLY A 448 -13.81 -11.18 -2.35
CA GLY A 448 -12.84 -12.07 -1.68
C GLY A 448 -13.51 -13.06 -0.74
N GLN A 449 -14.50 -12.61 0.05
CA GLN A 449 -15.24 -13.48 0.95
C GLN A 449 -15.99 -14.60 0.24
N ALA A 450 -16.58 -14.32 -0.93
CA ALA A 450 -17.30 -15.31 -1.73
C ALA A 450 -16.40 -16.47 -2.19
N MET A 451 -15.09 -16.22 -2.39
CA MET A 451 -14.13 -17.23 -2.85
C MET A 451 -13.62 -18.17 -1.75
N ASN A 452 -13.77 -17.78 -0.47
CA ASN A 452 -13.22 -18.54 0.65
C ASN A 452 -13.70 -20.00 0.71
N GLY A 453 -14.97 -20.26 0.38
CA GLY A 453 -15.51 -21.61 0.37
C GLY A 453 -14.80 -22.51 -0.63
N ILE A 454 -14.71 -22.06 -1.88
CA ILE A 454 -14.04 -22.80 -2.97
C ILE A 454 -12.55 -22.98 -2.66
N LEU A 455 -11.90 -21.92 -2.17
CA LEU A 455 -10.49 -21.97 -1.81
C LEU A 455 -10.19 -22.98 -0.71
N ARG A 456 -11.03 -23.06 0.34
CA ARG A 456 -10.87 -24.07 1.42
C ARG A 456 -10.94 -25.49 0.89
N GLU A 457 -11.88 -25.79 0.00
CA GLU A 457 -12.01 -27.11 -0.61
C GLU A 457 -10.77 -27.44 -1.44
N LYS A 458 -10.30 -26.51 -2.27
CA LYS A 458 -9.10 -26.69 -3.10
C LYS A 458 -7.82 -26.85 -2.28
N CYS A 459 -7.61 -26.02 -1.27
CA CYS A 459 -6.48 -26.16 -0.36
C CYS A 459 -6.52 -27.50 0.38
N ARG A 460 -7.70 -28.00 0.78
CA ARG A 460 -7.83 -29.32 1.42
C ARG A 460 -7.48 -30.46 0.46
N GLU A 461 -7.96 -30.40 -0.78
CA GLU A 461 -7.61 -31.37 -1.84
C GLU A 461 -6.09 -31.41 -2.09
N MET A 462 -5.48 -30.22 -2.18
CA MET A 462 -4.05 -30.05 -2.45
C MET A 462 -3.16 -30.19 -1.21
N LYS A 463 -3.76 -30.37 -0.02
CA LYS A 463 -3.07 -30.40 1.29
C LYS A 463 -2.21 -29.16 1.55
N ILE A 464 -2.69 -27.99 1.13
CA ILE A 464 -2.06 -26.69 1.37
C ILE A 464 -2.61 -26.11 2.69
N PRO A 465 -1.76 -25.78 3.67
CA PRO A 465 -2.18 -25.05 4.85
C PRO A 465 -2.74 -23.66 4.48
N LEU A 466 -3.96 -23.38 4.94
CA LEU A 466 -4.70 -22.17 4.61
C LEU A 466 -5.15 -21.47 5.89
N LEU A 467 -4.66 -20.25 6.11
CA LEU A 467 -5.18 -19.33 7.13
C LEU A 467 -6.09 -18.30 6.45
N VAL A 468 -7.36 -18.29 6.82
CA VAL A 468 -8.27 -17.19 6.49
C VAL A 468 -8.33 -16.29 7.72
N LEU A 469 -7.65 -15.14 7.65
CA LEU A 469 -7.50 -14.21 8.77
C LEU A 469 -8.55 -13.10 8.64
N ASP A 470 -9.54 -13.13 9.52
CA ASP A 470 -10.60 -12.13 9.58
C ASP A 470 -10.08 -10.81 10.13
N TYR A 471 -10.33 -9.72 9.42
CA TYR A 471 -9.98 -8.36 9.84
C TYR A 471 -10.82 -7.29 9.11
N ASP A 472 -10.73 -6.05 9.56
CA ASP A 472 -11.12 -4.89 8.76
C ASP A 472 -9.86 -4.11 8.32
N LEU A 473 -9.86 -3.61 7.08
CA LEU A 473 -8.71 -2.96 6.45
C LEU A 473 -8.28 -1.71 7.22
N LEU A 474 -9.25 -0.92 7.69
CA LEU A 474 -9.04 0.40 8.32
C LEU A 474 -9.75 0.58 9.66
N ASP A 475 -10.64 -0.34 10.06
CA ASP A 475 -11.44 -0.24 11.28
C ASP A 475 -11.05 -1.30 12.33
N PRO A 476 -10.11 -0.98 13.24
CA PRO A 476 -9.72 -1.91 14.31
C PRO A 476 -10.85 -2.26 15.31
N ARG A 477 -12.02 -1.60 15.24
CA ARG A 477 -13.17 -1.92 16.11
C ARG A 477 -13.85 -3.23 15.74
N ILE A 478 -13.72 -3.65 14.47
CA ILE A 478 -14.34 -4.90 13.98
C ILE A 478 -13.53 -6.11 14.44
N VAL A 479 -12.21 -6.08 14.21
CA VAL A 479 -11.28 -7.10 14.72
C VAL A 479 -10.05 -6.39 15.30
N SER A 480 -9.79 -6.62 16.59
CA SER A 480 -8.64 -6.04 17.27
C SER A 480 -7.32 -6.69 16.83
N HIS A 481 -6.20 -6.00 17.02
CA HIS A 481 -4.87 -6.55 16.75
C HIS A 481 -4.61 -7.86 17.53
N GLU A 482 -5.09 -7.95 18.77
CA GLU A 482 -5.01 -9.17 19.58
C GLU A 482 -5.84 -10.30 18.97
N GLY A 483 -7.05 -10.00 18.49
CA GLY A 483 -7.90 -10.96 17.80
C GLY A 483 -7.27 -11.48 16.51
N MET A 484 -6.59 -10.61 15.75
CA MET A 484 -5.82 -11.03 14.56
C MET A 484 -4.64 -11.94 14.95
N MET A 485 -3.85 -11.58 15.97
CA MET A 485 -2.74 -12.42 16.44
C MET A 485 -3.21 -13.77 16.96
N LYS A 486 -4.32 -13.80 17.70
CA LYS A 486 -4.90 -15.05 18.22
C LYS A 486 -5.25 -16.02 17.08
N GLN A 487 -5.84 -15.53 15.99
CA GLN A 487 -6.13 -16.38 14.82
C GLN A 487 -4.85 -17.00 14.22
N VAL A 488 -3.75 -16.22 14.15
CA VAL A 488 -2.44 -16.73 13.71
C VAL A 488 -1.92 -17.79 14.69
N ASP A 489 -1.93 -17.50 15.99
CA ASP A 489 -1.41 -18.41 17.01
C ASP A 489 -2.19 -19.74 17.03
N ASP A 490 -3.52 -19.69 16.98
CA ASP A 490 -4.39 -20.86 16.90
C ASP A 490 -4.10 -21.69 15.63
N PHE A 491 -3.87 -21.03 14.49
CA PHE A 491 -3.52 -21.70 13.24
C PHE A 491 -2.16 -22.40 13.31
N MET A 492 -1.16 -21.75 13.91
CA MET A 492 0.17 -22.33 14.08
C MET A 492 0.14 -23.54 15.02
N GLU A 493 -0.62 -23.48 16.10
CA GLU A 493 -0.76 -24.56 17.08
C GLU A 493 -1.52 -25.77 16.50
N THR A 494 -2.61 -25.53 15.77
CA THR A 494 -3.55 -26.59 15.37
C THR A 494 -3.28 -27.17 13.98
N VAL A 495 -2.90 -26.32 13.01
CA VAL A 495 -2.75 -26.70 11.59
C VAL A 495 -1.29 -26.96 11.24
N MET A 496 -0.41 -25.98 11.47
CA MET A 496 0.99 -26.13 11.08
C MET A 496 1.69 -27.20 11.93
N LYS A 497 1.47 -27.16 13.25
CA LYS A 497 2.19 -27.94 14.28
C LYS A 497 3.72 -27.70 14.19
N PRO A 498 4.50 -27.73 15.29
CA PRO A 498 5.95 -27.75 15.14
C PRO A 498 6.32 -29.01 14.33
N ARG A 499 6.87 -28.82 13.12
CA ARG A 499 7.27 -29.89 12.20
C ARG A 499 8.19 -30.86 12.98
N GLN A 500 7.68 -32.01 13.41
CA GLN A 500 8.56 -33.07 13.89
C GLN A 500 9.43 -33.46 12.69
N PRO A 501 10.76 -33.51 12.83
CA PRO A 501 11.62 -33.98 11.76
C PRO A 501 11.12 -35.36 11.34
N LEU A 502 10.93 -35.55 10.03
CA LEU A 502 10.65 -36.88 9.47
C LEU A 502 11.72 -37.84 10.03
N PRO A 503 11.35 -39.03 10.52
CA PRO A 503 12.34 -40.04 10.87
C PRO A 503 13.21 -40.27 9.64
N ALA A 504 14.52 -40.16 9.80
CA ALA A 504 15.45 -40.55 8.76
C ALA A 504 15.17 -42.02 8.39
N LEU A 505 14.84 -42.25 7.12
CA LEU A 505 14.85 -43.59 6.52
C LEU A 505 16.27 -43.95 6.10
#